data_AF-A0A3P3FNA4-F1
#
_entry.id   AF-A0A3P3FNA4-F1
#
_cell.length_a   1.000
_cell.length_b   1.000
_cell.length_c   1.000
_cell.angle_alpha   90.00
_cell.angle_beta   90.00
_cell.angle_gamma   90.00
#
_symmetry.space_group_name_H-M   'P 1'
#
loop_
_entity.id
_entity.type
_entity.pdbx_description
1 polymer ?
#
loop_
_entity_poly.entity_id
_entity_poly.type
_entity_poly.pdbx_seq_one_letter_code
_entity_poly.pdbx_strand_id
1 'polypeptide(L)'
;MNLDLTWMAWTWPTAAFFGTIFLLLCGMAAWEYASPGGNPRVGVLRFETTRGDRLFLSLLGSAFIHLAWLGLVGPNLWWALALSVVYAVGVFRYV
;
A
#
# COMPACT_ATOMS: atom_id res chain seq x y z
N MET A 1 -6.66 -24.93 -23.06
CA MET A 1 -6.36 -23.51 -23.37
C MET A 1 -4.91 -23.26 -22.97
N ASN A 2 -4.10 -22.72 -23.86
CA ASN A 2 -2.73 -22.31 -23.53
C ASN A 2 -2.80 -20.86 -23.03
N LEU A 3 -2.32 -20.59 -21.82
CA LEU A 3 -2.33 -19.25 -21.25
C LEU A 3 -1.05 -18.52 -21.70
N ASP A 4 -1.17 -17.66 -22.72
CA ASP A 4 -0.07 -16.80 -23.15
C ASP A 4 0.04 -15.59 -22.21
N LEU A 5 1.08 -15.58 -21.39
CA LEU A 5 1.34 -14.54 -20.40
C LEU A 5 2.38 -13.52 -20.87
N THR A 6 2.88 -13.59 -22.11
CA THR A 6 3.97 -12.74 -22.60
C THR A 6 3.63 -11.25 -22.75
N TRP A 7 2.35 -10.89 -22.64
CA TRP A 7 1.85 -9.50 -22.66
C TRP A 7 2.49 -8.62 -21.57
N MET A 8 2.94 -9.22 -20.48
CA MET A 8 3.73 -8.54 -19.46
C MET A 8 5.12 -9.18 -19.38
N ALA A 9 6.15 -8.36 -19.18
CA ALA A 9 7.47 -8.85 -18.82
C ALA A 9 7.44 -9.41 -17.38
N TRP A 10 6.98 -10.65 -17.25
CA TRP A 10 6.89 -11.34 -15.98
C TRP A 10 8.28 -11.70 -15.48
N THR A 11 8.76 -10.86 -14.56
CA THR A 11 9.92 -11.15 -13.75
C THR A 11 9.47 -11.44 -12.32
N TRP A 12 10.36 -12.03 -11.52
CA TRP A 12 10.06 -12.26 -10.10
C TRP A 12 9.65 -10.98 -9.35
N PRO A 13 10.36 -9.84 -9.49
CA PRO A 13 9.93 -8.57 -8.90
C PRO A 13 8.55 -8.10 -9.37
N THR A 14 8.27 -8.20 -10.68
CA THR A 14 6.98 -7.80 -11.25
C THR A 14 5.85 -8.66 -10.68
N ALA A 15 6.01 -9.98 -10.68
CA ALA A 15 5.02 -10.91 -10.14
C ALA A 15 4.75 -10.65 -8.64
N ALA A 16 5.80 -10.41 -7.85
CA ALA A 16 5.69 -10.09 -6.43
C ALA A 16 4.95 -8.77 -6.19
N PHE A 17 5.20 -7.73 -7.00
CA PHE A 17 4.49 -6.45 -6.89
C PHE A 17 2.99 -6.62 -7.13
N PHE A 18 2.60 -7.19 -8.27
CA PHE A 18 1.17 -7.38 -8.59
C PHE A 18 0.49 -8.35 -7.62
N GLY A 19 1.19 -9.42 -7.21
CA GLY A 19 0.69 -10.33 -6.18
C GLY A 19 0.46 -9.63 -4.84
N THR A 20 1.36 -8.74 -4.44
CA THR A 20 1.21 -7.95 -3.20
C THR A 20 0.01 -7.00 -3.29
N ILE A 21 -0.14 -6.27 -4.41
CA ILE A 21 -1.31 -5.39 -4.62
C ILE A 21 -2.61 -6.19 -4.59
N PHE A 22 -2.63 -7.35 -5.26
CA PHE A 22 -3.79 -8.24 -5.25
C PHE A 22 -4.13 -8.71 -3.84
N LEU A 23 -3.14 -9.13 -3.05
CA LEU A 23 -3.34 -9.54 -1.65
C LEU A 23 -3.84 -8.39 -0.77
N LEU A 24 -3.35 -7.17 -0.96
CA LEU A 24 -3.83 -5.99 -0.25
C LEU A 24 -5.29 -5.70 -0.58
N LEU A 25 -5.68 -5.78 -1.87
CA LEU A 25 -7.06 -5.61 -2.29
C LEU A 25 -7.98 -6.71 -1.74
N CYS A 26 -7.56 -7.97 -1.79
CA CYS A 26 -8.30 -9.08 -1.20
C CYS A 26 -8.45 -8.90 0.32
N GLY A 27 -7.39 -8.46 1.01
CA GLY A 27 -7.42 -8.15 2.44
C GLY A 27 -8.43 -7.04 2.76
N MET A 28 -8.48 -5.99 1.95
CA MET A 28 -9.47 -4.92 2.09
C MET A 28 -10.90 -5.42 1.85
N ALA A 29 -11.11 -6.26 0.84
CA ALA A 29 -12.42 -6.85 0.56
C ALA A 29 -12.89 -7.75 1.71
N ALA A 30 -12.01 -8.60 2.23
CA ALA A 30 -12.28 -9.45 3.39
C ALA A 30 -12.57 -8.62 4.65
N TRP A 31 -11.84 -7.52 4.86
CA TRP A 31 -12.08 -6.61 5.97
C TRP A 31 -13.45 -5.94 5.85
N GLU A 32 -13.81 -5.43 4.67
CA GLU A 32 -15.11 -4.78 4.47
C GLU A 32 -16.26 -5.76 4.65
N TYR A 33 -16.08 -7.02 4.21
CA TYR A 33 -17.04 -8.10 4.45
C TYR A 33 -17.20 -8.41 5.95
N ALA A 34 -16.10 -8.54 6.68
CA ALA A 34 -16.12 -8.88 8.11
C ALA A 34 -16.59 -7.74 9.02
N SER A 35 -16.26 -6.49 8.66
CA SER A 35 -16.64 -5.29 9.41
C SER A 35 -17.20 -4.25 8.45
N PRO A 36 -18.51 -4.33 8.13
CA PRO A 36 -19.18 -3.34 7.30
C PRO A 36 -19.06 -1.98 7.98
N GLY A 37 -18.39 -1.03 7.33
CA GLY A 37 -18.04 0.21 8.04
C GLY A 37 -17.04 1.08 7.32
N GLY A 38 -17.03 1.08 5.99
CA GLY A 38 -16.40 2.10 5.14
C GLY A 38 -16.98 3.51 5.29
N ASN A 39 -17.66 3.83 6.41
CA ASN A 39 -18.16 5.17 6.66
C ASN A 39 -16.99 6.16 6.64
N PRO A 40 -17.14 7.29 5.93
CA PRO A 40 -16.13 8.32 5.87
C PRO A 40 -15.77 8.78 7.29
N ARG A 41 -14.47 8.78 7.60
CA ARG A 41 -13.95 9.36 8.84
C ARG A 41 -13.24 10.64 8.49
N VAL A 42 -13.48 11.69 9.28
CA VAL A 42 -12.70 12.92 9.22
C VAL A 42 -11.50 12.71 10.14
N GLY A 43 -10.39 12.27 9.57
CA GLY A 43 -9.14 12.10 10.30
C GLY A 43 -8.36 13.40 10.46
N VAL A 44 -7.08 13.27 10.83
CA VAL A 44 -6.14 14.39 11.04
C VAL A 44 -5.99 15.29 9.81
N LEU A 45 -6.20 14.74 8.61
CA LEU A 45 -6.11 15.48 7.35
C LEU A 45 -7.33 16.38 7.07
N ARG A 46 -8.37 16.35 7.93
CA ARG A 46 -9.57 17.20 7.87
C ARG A 46 -10.42 17.07 6.60
N PHE A 47 -10.21 16.01 5.81
CA PHE A 47 -11.12 15.59 4.75
C PHE A 47 -11.64 14.19 5.03
N GLU A 48 -12.75 13.84 4.40
CA GLU A 48 -13.38 12.54 4.50
C GLU A 48 -12.49 11.48 3.84
N THR A 49 -12.05 10.47 4.63
CA THR A 49 -11.28 9.34 4.11
C THR A 49 -12.06 8.04 4.28
N THR A 50 -12.17 7.30 3.16
CA THR A 50 -12.62 5.91 3.19
C THR A 50 -11.45 4.99 3.56
N ARG A 51 -11.75 3.72 3.82
CA ARG A 51 -10.69 2.73 4.10
C ARG A 51 -9.78 2.52 2.88
N GLY A 52 -10.34 2.57 1.67
CA GLY A 52 -9.56 2.48 0.42
C GLY A 52 -8.59 3.65 0.28
N ASP A 53 -9.03 4.87 0.60
CA ASP A 53 -8.20 6.07 0.54
C ASP A 53 -7.02 5.99 1.50
N ARG A 54 -7.22 5.44 2.71
CA ARG A 54 -6.14 5.19 3.67
C ARG A 54 -5.09 4.20 3.14
N LEU A 55 -5.52 3.11 2.49
CA LEU A 55 -4.58 2.16 1.87
C LEU A 55 -3.79 2.86 0.76
N PHE A 56 -4.46 3.58 -0.13
CA PHE A 56 -3.79 4.32 -1.21
C PHE A 56 -2.78 5.34 -0.67
N LEU A 57 -3.16 6.12 0.34
CA LEU A 57 -2.29 7.11 0.97
C LEU A 57 -1.08 6.47 1.66
N SER A 58 -1.27 5.29 2.27
CA SER A 58 -0.17 4.53 2.88
C SER A 58 0.84 4.04 1.82
N LEU A 59 0.36 3.55 0.67
CA LEU A 59 1.21 3.12 -0.44
C LEU A 59 1.94 4.30 -1.08
N LEU A 60 1.22 5.41 -1.32
CA LEU A 60 1.79 6.63 -1.88
C LEU A 60 2.88 7.22 -0.98
N GLY A 61 2.58 7.36 0.32
CA GLY A 61 3.58 7.87 1.28
C GLY A 61 4.77 6.93 1.44
N SER A 62 4.56 5.61 1.41
CA SER A 62 5.66 4.63 1.42
C SER A 62 6.58 4.80 0.21
N ALA A 63 6.04 5.07 -0.98
CA ALA A 63 6.84 5.34 -2.18
C ALA A 63 7.72 6.59 -1.99
N PHE A 64 7.16 7.69 -1.45
CA PHE A 64 7.94 8.89 -1.15
C PHE A 64 9.00 8.66 -0.08
N ILE A 65 8.71 7.86 0.95
CA ILE A 65 9.70 7.49 1.98
C ILE A 65 10.88 6.75 1.34
N HIS A 66 10.62 5.79 0.45
CA HIS A 66 11.68 5.06 -0.24
C HIS A 66 12.50 5.96 -1.18
N LEU A 67 11.86 6.86 -1.91
CA LEU A 67 12.55 7.83 -2.77
C LEU A 67 13.43 8.79 -1.95
N ALA A 68 12.91 9.33 -0.84
CA ALA A 68 13.66 10.17 0.07
C ALA A 68 14.85 9.43 0.69
N TRP A 69 14.66 8.16 1.07
CA TRP A 69 15.72 7.32 1.63
C TRP A 69 16.84 7.06 0.62
N LEU A 70 16.48 6.74 -0.64
CA LEU A 70 17.45 6.56 -1.72
C LEU A 70 18.25 7.84 -1.98
N GLY A 71 17.58 9.00 -1.95
CA GLY A 71 18.23 10.29 -2.19
C GLY A 71 19.14 10.77 -1.06
N LEU A 72 18.87 10.38 0.19
CA LEU A 72 19.55 10.93 1.38
C LEU A 72 20.49 9.94 2.09
N VAL A 73 20.10 8.66 2.17
CA VAL A 73 20.79 7.65 2.99
C VAL A 73 21.54 6.63 2.12
N GLY A 74 20.88 6.11 1.09
CA GLY A 74 21.48 5.20 0.13
C GLY A 74 20.67 3.92 -0.12
N PRO A 75 21.29 2.87 -0.69
CA PRO A 75 20.59 1.74 -1.31
C PRO A 75 20.04 0.69 -0.33
N ASN A 76 20.40 0.75 0.95
CA ASN A 76 19.86 -0.18 1.95
C ASN A 76 18.44 0.25 2.35
N LEU A 77 17.44 -0.39 1.74
CA LEU A 77 16.02 -0.04 1.87
C LEU A 77 15.30 -0.70 3.05
N TRP A 78 15.93 -1.60 3.80
CA TRP A 78 15.24 -2.33 4.89
C TRP A 78 14.70 -1.38 5.97
N TRP A 79 15.46 -0.33 6.28
CA TRP A 79 15.03 0.72 7.20
C TRP A 79 13.95 1.64 6.62
N ALA A 80 14.01 1.91 5.31
CA ALA A 80 12.95 2.64 4.61
C ALA A 80 11.62 1.86 4.64
N LEU A 81 11.69 0.53 4.49
CA LEU A 81 10.54 -0.36 4.58
C LEU A 81 9.97 -0.38 6.01
N ALA A 82 10.81 -0.50 7.04
CA ALA A 82 10.36 -0.41 8.43
C ALA A 82 9.66 0.92 8.73
N LEU A 83 10.24 2.04 8.27
CA LEU A 83 9.64 3.37 8.43
C LEU A 83 8.29 3.48 7.68
N SER A 84 8.21 2.89 6.48
CA SER A 84 6.98 2.86 5.68
C SER A 84 5.86 2.07 6.36
N VAL A 85 6.18 0.96 7.04
CA VAL A 85 5.20 0.19 7.83
C VAL A 85 4.69 1.03 9.02
N VAL A 86 5.58 1.70 9.75
CA VAL A 86 5.18 2.60 10.85
C VAL A 86 4.29 3.73 10.33
N TYR A 87 4.64 4.33 9.20
CA TYR A 87 3.83 5.36 8.54
C TYR A 87 2.45 4.82 8.15
N ALA A 88 2.38 3.64 7.52
CA ALA A 88 1.12 3.01 7.13
C ALA A 88 0.22 2.78 8.35
N VAL A 89 0.75 2.25 9.45
CA VAL A 89 -0.01 2.07 10.71
C VAL A 89 -0.51 3.42 11.24
N GLY A 90 0.31 4.46 11.18
CA GLY A 90 -0.09 5.83 11.52
C GLY A 90 -1.27 6.32 10.66
N VAL A 91 -1.21 6.14 9.34
CA VAL A 91 -2.30 6.49 8.42
C VAL A 91 -3.59 5.76 8.79
N PHE A 92 -3.54 4.44 8.99
CA PHE A 92 -4.73 3.67 9.38
C PHE A 92 -5.31 4.06 10.74
N ARG A 93 -4.47 4.60 11.65
CA ARG A 93 -4.88 4.95 13.01
C ARG A 93 -5.42 6.38 13.14
N TYR A 94 -4.89 7.32 12.36
CA TYR A 94 -5.12 8.76 12.54
C TYR A 94 -5.86 9.44 11.39
N VAL A 95 -5.96 8.80 10.22
CA VAL A 95 -6.66 9.31 9.03
C VAL A 95 -8.04 8.69 8.90
#